data_AF-A0A7W9IHL8-F1
#
_entry.id   AF-A0A7W9IHL8-F1
#
_cell.length_a   1.000
_cell.length_b   1.000
_cell.length_c   1.000
_cell.angle_alpha   90.00
_cell.angle_beta   90.00
_cell.angle_gamma   90.00
#
_symmetry.space_group_name_H-M   'P 1'
#
loop_
_entity.id
_entity.type
_entity.pdbx_description
1 polymer ?
#
loop_
_entity_poly.entity_id
_entity_poly.type
_entity_poly.pdbx_seq_one_letter_code
_entity_poly.pdbx_strand_id
1 'polypeptide(L)'
;MDELPYADWRSVKKAEDLGLTSEIILAALEMAAADARTCTGMDAPSAGGIMFWSRGNRYLREQLRDRLLPEVWGYSNRDSILRTIHPSGAFAVTVISGAGGVGDLKKKVRAKNPKGSAVASLVKRNEQTTLFDLDEDLAVEIEDVEDVDVDDIPTWFILYRMDKNGEIHVELSLPVEMHGKFVDTWLVRIPIGRIAPPSDGGGEIDLNPTNSDEGPDFDVTYKGL
;
A
#
# COMPACT_ATOMS: atom_id res chain seq x y z
N MET A 1 9.29 -20.28 -23.24
CA MET A 1 10.40 -19.86 -22.34
C MET A 1 10.14 -18.40 -22.13
N ASP A 2 9.47 -18.11 -21.04
CA ASP A 2 8.60 -16.95 -21.01
C ASP A 2 9.38 -15.82 -20.35
N GLU A 3 9.47 -14.69 -21.04
CA GLU A 3 10.27 -13.56 -20.56
C GLU A 3 9.67 -13.05 -19.25
N LEU A 4 10.52 -12.89 -18.23
CA LEU A 4 10.08 -12.36 -16.94
C LEU A 4 9.80 -10.87 -17.12
N PRO A 5 8.54 -10.39 -16.98
CA PRO A 5 8.11 -9.07 -17.46
C PRO A 5 8.57 -7.89 -16.59
N TYR A 6 9.65 -8.07 -15.83
CA TYR A 6 10.19 -7.11 -14.85
C TYR A 6 11.73 -7.05 -14.88
N ALA A 7 12.38 -7.53 -15.96
CA ALA A 7 13.83 -7.62 -16.06
C ALA A 7 14.51 -6.37 -16.66
N ASP A 8 13.74 -5.55 -17.37
CA ASP A 8 13.95 -4.18 -17.88
C ASP A 8 12.54 -3.66 -18.24
N TRP A 9 12.14 -2.39 -18.27
CA TRP A 9 12.83 -1.09 -18.26
C TRP A 9 11.96 -0.05 -17.51
N ARG A 10 12.32 1.21 -17.24
CA ARG A 10 13.55 2.03 -17.40
C ARG A 10 13.79 2.72 -16.04
N SER A 11 15.04 3.02 -15.68
CA SER A 11 15.45 3.66 -14.41
C SER A 11 15.03 2.88 -13.15
N VAL A 12 16.00 2.47 -12.33
CA VAL A 12 15.71 1.84 -11.03
C VAL A 12 15.27 2.93 -10.04
N LYS A 13 14.01 3.36 -10.12
CA LYS A 13 13.41 4.20 -9.08
C LYS A 13 13.51 3.49 -7.75
N LYS A 14 14.14 4.15 -6.78
CA LYS A 14 14.11 3.78 -5.38
C LYS A 14 12.94 4.46 -4.68
N ALA A 15 12.63 4.01 -3.47
CA ALA A 15 11.70 4.74 -2.60
C ALA A 15 12.29 6.12 -2.20
N GLU A 16 13.62 6.23 -2.09
CA GLU A 16 14.36 7.49 -1.88
C GLU A 16 14.01 8.56 -2.94
N ASP A 17 13.85 8.16 -4.21
CA ASP A 17 13.49 9.05 -5.33
C ASP A 17 12.02 9.53 -5.27
N LEU A 18 11.26 9.04 -4.29
CA LEU A 18 9.88 9.41 -3.95
C LEU A 18 9.80 9.98 -2.52
N GLY A 19 10.91 10.46 -1.95
CA GLY A 19 10.94 11.03 -0.59
C GLY A 19 10.63 10.03 0.53
N LEU A 20 10.67 8.73 0.26
CA LEU A 20 10.26 7.66 1.16
C LEU A 20 11.46 6.76 1.48
N THR A 21 12.03 6.86 2.68
CA THR A 21 13.11 5.93 3.06
C THR A 21 12.54 4.56 3.45
N SER A 22 13.33 3.50 3.23
CA SER A 22 12.96 2.14 3.63
C SER A 22 12.73 2.04 5.14
N GLU A 23 13.48 2.79 5.93
CA GLU A 23 13.39 2.86 7.38
C GLU A 23 12.03 3.39 7.84
N ILE A 24 11.52 4.48 7.24
CA ILE A 24 10.20 5.06 7.58
C ILE A 24 9.08 4.05 7.29
N ILE A 25 9.14 3.38 6.14
CA ILE A 25 8.15 2.36 5.74
C ILE A 25 8.21 1.15 6.68
N LEU A 26 9.41 0.61 6.95
CA LEU A 26 9.58 -0.57 7.80
C LEU A 26 9.21 -0.27 9.26
N ALA A 27 9.59 0.88 9.81
CA ALA A 27 9.21 1.31 11.16
C ALA A 27 7.69 1.51 11.30
N ALA A 28 7.02 2.07 10.29
CA ALA A 28 5.55 2.19 10.29
C ALA A 28 4.86 0.82 10.38
N LEU A 29 5.38 -0.17 9.65
CA LEU A 29 4.85 -1.52 9.60
C LEU A 29 5.25 -2.38 10.80
N GLU A 30 6.40 -2.12 11.43
CA GLU A 30 6.83 -2.78 12.67
C GLU A 30 6.00 -2.30 13.88
N MET A 31 5.71 -1.00 13.97
CA MET A 31 4.75 -0.47 14.94
C MET A 31 3.33 -1.03 14.70
N ALA A 32 2.91 -1.16 13.44
CA ALA A 32 1.64 -1.81 13.09
C ALA A 32 1.62 -3.30 13.45
N ALA A 33 2.76 -4.00 13.36
CA ALA A 33 2.90 -5.38 13.84
C ALA A 33 2.77 -5.48 15.37
N ALA A 34 3.33 -4.51 16.10
CA ALA A 34 3.21 -4.45 17.56
C ALA A 34 1.75 -4.27 18.03
N ASP A 35 1.00 -3.34 17.42
CA ASP A 35 -0.43 -3.17 17.70
C ASP A 35 -1.26 -4.38 17.25
N ALA A 36 -0.94 -5.01 16.11
CA ALA A 36 -1.64 -6.21 15.66
C ALA A 36 -1.41 -7.45 16.56
N ARG A 37 -0.30 -7.51 17.31
CA ARG A 37 -0.05 -8.54 18.34
C ARG A 37 -0.96 -8.45 19.56
N THR A 38 -1.71 -7.35 19.75
CA THR A 38 -2.69 -7.27 20.86
C THR A 38 -4.03 -7.93 20.52
N CYS A 39 -4.26 -8.31 19.26
CA CYS A 39 -5.42 -9.12 18.88
C CYS A 39 -5.22 -10.60 19.25
N THR A 40 -6.32 -11.26 19.59
CA THR A 40 -6.36 -12.60 20.17
C THR A 40 -7.41 -13.48 19.47
N GLY A 41 -7.46 -14.77 19.80
CA GLY A 41 -8.55 -15.66 19.38
C GLY A 41 -9.93 -15.34 19.97
N MET A 42 -10.07 -14.28 20.77
CA MET A 42 -11.37 -13.75 21.25
C MET A 42 -11.88 -12.57 20.41
N ASP A 43 -11.04 -12.00 19.55
CA ASP A 43 -11.39 -10.93 18.62
C ASP A 43 -12.10 -11.49 17.38
N ALA A 44 -12.71 -10.61 16.57
CA ALA A 44 -13.20 -11.00 15.25
C ALA A 44 -12.02 -11.50 14.38
N PRO A 45 -12.16 -12.57 13.57
CA PRO A 45 -11.02 -13.15 12.85
C PRO A 45 -10.19 -12.14 12.06
N SER A 46 -10.82 -11.19 11.36
CA SER A 46 -10.14 -10.16 10.58
C SER A 46 -9.47 -9.04 11.40
N ALA A 47 -9.62 -9.01 12.73
CA ALA A 47 -9.21 -7.88 13.57
C ALA A 47 -7.71 -7.57 13.48
N GLY A 48 -6.83 -8.57 13.57
CA GLY A 48 -5.38 -8.37 13.45
C GLY A 48 -4.98 -7.77 12.10
N GLY A 49 -5.59 -8.24 11.00
CA GLY A 49 -5.38 -7.71 9.65
C GLY A 49 -5.90 -6.28 9.47
N ILE A 50 -7.07 -5.96 10.05
CA ILE A 50 -7.66 -4.61 10.02
C ILE A 50 -6.85 -3.64 10.88
N MET A 51 -6.40 -4.07 12.06
CA MET A 51 -5.53 -3.29 12.95
C MET A 51 -4.23 -2.96 12.23
N PHE A 52 -3.54 -3.96 11.68
CA PHE A 52 -2.29 -3.76 10.94
C PHE A 52 -2.46 -2.80 9.76
N TRP A 53 -3.51 -2.96 8.94
CA TRP A 53 -3.78 -2.07 7.81
C TRP A 53 -4.01 -0.61 8.25
N SER A 54 -4.88 -0.41 9.25
CA SER A 54 -5.21 0.92 9.79
C SER A 54 -3.99 1.58 10.42
N ARG A 55 -3.23 0.82 11.21
CA ARG A 55 -2.03 1.28 11.91
C ARG A 55 -0.84 1.53 11.00
N GLY A 56 -0.59 0.68 10.00
CA GLY A 56 0.48 0.90 9.02
C GLY A 56 0.31 2.22 8.27
N ASN A 57 -0.92 2.50 7.81
CA ASN A 57 -1.24 3.80 7.22
C ASN A 57 -1.10 4.96 8.23
N ARG A 58 -1.53 4.78 9.48
CA ARG A 58 -1.40 5.80 10.54
C ARG A 58 0.06 6.13 10.85
N TYR A 59 0.90 5.15 11.19
CA TYR A 59 2.28 5.38 11.59
C TYR A 59 3.16 5.88 10.44
N LEU A 60 2.83 5.53 9.20
CA LEU A 60 3.43 6.14 8.01
C LEU A 60 3.12 7.65 7.95
N ARG A 61 1.85 8.02 8.11
CA ARG A 61 1.40 9.43 8.15
C ARG A 61 1.96 10.21 9.34
N GLU A 62 2.14 9.58 10.49
CA GLU A 62 2.67 10.25 11.68
C GLU A 62 4.16 10.56 11.53
N GLN A 63 4.95 9.66 10.92
CA GLN A 63 6.36 9.91 10.58
C GLN A 63 6.53 10.93 9.44
N LEU A 64 5.80 10.77 8.33
CA LEU A 64 5.86 11.69 7.17
C LEU A 64 5.24 13.08 7.45
N ARG A 65 4.76 13.31 8.68
CA ARG A 65 4.23 14.60 9.16
C ARG A 65 4.86 15.03 10.48
N ASP A 66 6.04 14.50 10.81
CA ASP A 66 6.87 15.09 11.86
C ASP A 66 7.21 16.54 11.47
N ARG A 67 7.07 17.45 12.44
CA ARG A 67 7.35 18.88 12.27
C ARG A 67 8.84 19.21 12.16
N LEU A 68 9.70 18.20 12.29
CA LEU A 68 11.13 18.27 12.03
C LEU A 68 11.49 18.00 10.56
N LEU A 69 10.55 17.53 9.73
CA LEU A 69 10.73 17.44 8.29
C LEU A 69 10.57 18.82 7.63
N PRO A 70 11.31 19.11 6.54
CA PRO A 70 11.21 20.40 5.84
C PRO A 70 9.86 20.59 5.12
N GLU A 71 9.20 19.49 4.76
CA GLU A 71 7.92 19.46 4.07
C GLU A 71 6.98 18.46 4.77
N VAL A 72 5.69 18.80 4.88
CA VAL A 72 4.70 18.02 5.64
C VAL A 72 3.72 17.36 4.70
N TRP A 73 3.65 16.03 4.72
CA TRP A 73 2.77 15.27 3.81
C TRP A 73 1.27 15.51 4.11
N GLY A 74 0.46 15.48 3.06
CA GLY A 74 -1.01 15.50 3.16
C GLY A 74 -1.58 14.12 3.49
N TYR A 75 -2.89 14.05 3.74
CA TYR A 75 -3.60 12.77 3.79
C TYR A 75 -5.07 12.90 3.38
N SER A 76 -5.64 11.82 2.88
CA SER A 76 -7.08 11.69 2.61
C SER A 76 -7.58 10.29 2.97
N ASN A 77 -8.84 10.20 3.35
CA ASN A 77 -9.54 8.94 3.61
C ASN A 77 -10.75 8.76 2.65
N ARG A 78 -10.80 9.52 1.54
CA ARG A 78 -11.89 9.44 0.54
C ARG A 78 -12.03 7.99 0.04
N ASP A 79 -13.27 7.52 -0.01
CA ASP A 79 -13.67 6.14 -0.36
C ASP A 79 -13.01 5.03 0.47
N SER A 80 -12.64 5.35 1.73
CA SER A 80 -11.87 4.48 2.63
C SER A 80 -10.46 4.11 2.13
N ILE A 81 -9.97 4.79 1.09
CA ILE A 81 -8.58 4.65 0.62
C ILE A 81 -7.71 5.58 1.46
N LEU A 82 -6.85 5.00 2.31
CA LEU A 82 -6.00 5.74 3.24
C LEU A 82 -4.76 6.33 2.54
N ARG A 83 -4.99 7.32 1.66
CA ARG A 83 -3.97 8.03 0.88
C ARG A 83 -3.13 8.96 1.77
N THR A 84 -1.83 8.95 1.57
CA THR A 84 -0.85 9.84 2.21
C THR A 84 -0.11 10.55 1.10
N ILE A 85 -0.25 11.87 1.01
CA ILE A 85 -0.04 12.64 -0.22
C ILE A 85 1.31 13.36 -0.13
N HIS A 86 2.13 13.24 -1.17
CA HIS A 86 3.42 13.91 -1.25
C HIS A 86 3.24 15.45 -1.16
N PRO A 87 4.14 16.21 -0.53
CA PRO A 87 3.95 17.65 -0.33
C PRO A 87 3.74 18.46 -1.63
N SER A 88 4.32 18.02 -2.75
CA SER A 88 4.10 18.62 -4.08
C SER A 88 2.79 18.22 -4.78
N GLY A 89 1.94 17.40 -4.15
CA GLY A 89 0.70 16.87 -4.76
C GLY A 89 0.90 15.78 -5.84
N ALA A 90 2.12 15.63 -6.39
CA ALA A 90 2.40 14.80 -7.57
C ALA A 90 2.07 13.30 -7.44
N PHE A 91 2.00 12.74 -6.23
CA PHE A 91 1.55 11.37 -6.00
C PHE A 91 1.11 11.15 -4.53
N ALA A 92 0.50 10.00 -4.27
CA ALA A 92 0.17 9.52 -2.93
C ALA A 92 0.63 8.07 -2.71
N VAL A 93 0.71 7.65 -1.45
CA VAL A 93 0.92 6.26 -1.03
C VAL A 93 -0.22 5.76 -0.14
N THR A 94 -0.52 4.46 -0.21
CA THR A 94 -1.36 3.78 0.79
C THR A 94 -0.81 2.37 1.08
N VAL A 95 -0.87 1.96 2.35
CA VAL A 95 -0.45 0.62 2.81
C VAL A 95 -1.61 -0.35 2.62
N ILE A 96 -1.39 -1.48 1.93
CA ILE A 96 -2.39 -2.55 1.76
C ILE A 96 -1.78 -3.96 1.82
N SER A 97 -2.60 -4.95 2.15
CA SER A 97 -2.21 -6.36 2.11
C SER A 97 -1.96 -6.87 0.68
N GLY A 98 -0.84 -7.54 0.49
CA GLY A 98 -0.44 -8.21 -0.76
C GLY A 98 -0.38 -9.73 -0.62
N ALA A 99 -0.36 -10.43 -1.74
CA ALA A 99 -0.26 -11.87 -1.85
C ALA A 99 0.67 -12.28 -3.00
N GLY A 100 1.15 -13.53 -2.96
CA GLY A 100 2.16 -14.02 -3.89
C GLY A 100 3.56 -13.46 -3.58
N GLY A 101 4.27 -13.03 -4.61
CA GLY A 101 5.69 -12.68 -4.61
C GLY A 101 6.11 -11.35 -3.99
N VAL A 102 5.39 -10.81 -2.99
CA VAL A 102 5.75 -9.52 -2.36
C VAL A 102 7.21 -9.54 -1.88
N GLY A 103 7.99 -8.54 -2.30
CA GLY A 103 9.45 -8.44 -2.07
C GLY A 103 10.32 -9.23 -3.06
N ASP A 104 9.73 -10.03 -3.95
CA ASP A 104 10.42 -10.89 -4.92
C ASP A 104 9.99 -10.55 -6.36
N LEU A 105 10.87 -9.86 -7.09
CA LEU A 105 10.62 -9.44 -8.47
C LEU A 105 10.51 -10.62 -9.45
N LYS A 106 10.96 -11.83 -9.08
CA LYS A 106 10.87 -13.04 -9.92
C LYS A 106 9.53 -13.78 -9.80
N LYS A 107 8.60 -13.26 -8.97
CA LYS A 107 7.28 -13.85 -8.71
C LYS A 107 6.16 -12.85 -8.97
N LYS A 108 4.99 -13.34 -9.40
CA LYS A 108 3.77 -12.54 -9.55
C LYS A 108 3.26 -12.05 -8.19
N VAL A 109 2.74 -10.84 -8.15
CA VAL A 109 2.17 -10.19 -6.96
C VAL A 109 0.76 -9.70 -7.27
N ARG A 110 -0.13 -9.84 -6.29
CA ARG A 110 -1.44 -9.17 -6.31
C ARG A 110 -1.72 -8.50 -4.97
N ALA A 111 -2.58 -7.49 -4.94
CA ALA A 111 -3.29 -7.11 -3.72
C ALA A 111 -4.07 -8.33 -3.21
N LYS A 112 -4.01 -8.62 -1.91
CA LYS A 112 -4.59 -9.84 -1.32
C LYS A 112 -6.10 -9.88 -1.50
N ASN A 113 -6.80 -8.89 -0.94
CA ASN A 113 -8.26 -8.84 -0.89
C ASN A 113 -8.81 -8.21 -2.18
N PRO A 114 -10.01 -8.59 -2.66
CA PRO A 114 -10.72 -7.94 -3.75
C PRO A 114 -10.97 -6.46 -3.45
N LYS A 115 -11.01 -5.65 -4.50
CA LYS A 115 -11.13 -4.19 -4.44
C LYS A 115 -12.40 -3.70 -5.14
N GLY A 116 -12.92 -2.57 -4.66
CA GLY A 116 -14.12 -1.92 -5.20
C GLY A 116 -13.83 -0.92 -6.32
N SER A 117 -14.90 -0.30 -6.83
CA SER A 117 -14.84 0.68 -7.94
C SER A 117 -13.87 1.84 -7.70
N ALA A 118 -13.80 2.39 -6.49
CA ALA A 118 -12.87 3.50 -6.18
C ALA A 118 -11.39 3.14 -6.43
N VAL A 119 -11.01 1.88 -6.16
CA VAL A 119 -9.66 1.39 -6.46
C VAL A 119 -9.48 1.12 -7.96
N ALA A 120 -10.52 0.64 -8.65
CA ALA A 120 -10.46 0.48 -10.11
C ALA A 120 -10.30 1.83 -10.83
N SER A 121 -10.97 2.89 -10.35
CA SER A 121 -10.77 4.26 -10.85
C SER A 121 -9.35 4.76 -10.59
N LEU A 122 -8.80 4.53 -9.39
CA LEU A 122 -7.42 4.88 -9.02
C LEU A 122 -6.38 4.17 -9.89
N VAL A 123 -6.53 2.86 -10.10
CA VAL A 123 -5.60 2.07 -10.94
C VAL A 123 -5.68 2.51 -12.40
N LYS A 124 -6.88 2.84 -12.89
CA LYS A 124 -7.05 3.45 -14.21
C LYS A 124 -6.42 4.84 -14.29
N ARG A 125 -6.54 5.69 -13.26
CA ARG A 125 -5.88 7.00 -13.22
C ARG A 125 -4.36 6.85 -13.34
N ASN A 126 -3.77 5.92 -12.59
CA ASN A 126 -2.35 5.61 -12.68
C ASN A 126 -1.95 5.21 -14.11
N GLU A 127 -2.68 4.28 -14.75
CA GLU A 127 -2.44 3.89 -16.15
C GLU A 127 -2.46 5.10 -17.08
N GLN A 128 -3.53 5.89 -17.03
CA GLN A 128 -3.68 7.08 -17.87
C GLN A 128 -2.54 8.08 -17.68
N THR A 129 -2.20 8.46 -16.44
CA THR A 129 -1.08 9.37 -16.18
C THR A 129 0.24 8.80 -16.71
N THR A 130 0.51 7.51 -16.49
CA THR A 130 1.74 6.87 -16.99
C THR A 130 1.81 6.69 -18.51
N LEU A 131 0.70 6.86 -19.23
CA LEU A 131 0.67 6.93 -20.69
C LEU A 131 0.94 8.35 -21.23
N PHE A 132 0.74 9.40 -20.42
CA PHE A 132 1.04 10.78 -20.78
C PHE A 132 2.46 11.21 -20.34
N ASP A 133 2.95 10.71 -19.20
CA ASP A 133 4.33 10.93 -18.71
C ASP A 133 5.41 10.11 -19.48
N LEU A 134 5.07 9.54 -20.64
CA LEU A 134 6.00 8.85 -21.53
C LEU A 134 6.58 9.73 -22.64
N ASP A 135 6.01 10.92 -22.85
CA ASP A 135 6.67 12.02 -23.57
C ASP A 135 7.46 12.89 -22.58
N GLU A 136 8.52 13.55 -23.05
CA GLU A 136 9.60 14.10 -22.20
C GLU A 136 9.23 15.36 -21.38
N ASP A 137 9.93 15.54 -20.25
CA ASP A 137 10.12 16.81 -19.52
C ASP A 137 8.89 17.57 -18.99
N LEU A 138 7.83 16.86 -18.56
CA LEU A 138 6.79 17.45 -17.70
C LEU A 138 7.13 17.34 -16.20
N ALA A 139 8.17 18.07 -15.80
CA ALA A 139 8.27 18.57 -14.43
C ALA A 139 7.19 19.65 -14.23
N VAL A 140 5.95 19.22 -13.96
CA VAL A 140 4.86 20.14 -13.63
C VAL A 140 5.17 20.78 -12.28
N GLU A 141 5.66 22.02 -12.31
CA GLU A 141 5.60 22.91 -11.15
C GLU A 141 4.11 23.18 -10.87
N ILE A 142 3.53 22.41 -9.95
CA ILE A 142 2.14 22.58 -9.50
C ILE A 142 2.13 23.86 -8.64
N GLU A 143 1.94 25.00 -9.29
CA GLU A 143 1.96 26.33 -8.66
C GLU A 143 0.91 26.45 -7.54
N ASP A 144 -0.24 25.78 -7.68
CA ASP A 144 -1.33 25.74 -6.71
C ASP A 144 -1.68 24.28 -6.31
N VAL A 145 -1.01 23.77 -5.26
CA VAL A 145 -1.29 22.42 -4.69
C VAL A 145 -2.70 22.33 -4.05
N GLU A 146 -3.37 23.46 -3.79
CA GLU A 146 -4.68 23.51 -3.15
C GLU A 146 -5.85 23.06 -4.07
N ASP A 147 -5.68 23.11 -5.40
CA ASP A 147 -6.75 22.82 -6.39
C ASP A 147 -6.68 21.40 -7.00
N VAL A 148 -5.70 20.57 -6.63
CA VAL A 148 -5.54 19.20 -7.16
C VAL A 148 -6.53 18.24 -6.49
N ASP A 149 -7.52 17.72 -7.22
CA ASP A 149 -8.42 16.71 -6.64
C ASP A 149 -7.68 15.39 -6.38
N VAL A 150 -7.92 14.81 -5.20
CA VAL A 150 -7.21 13.63 -4.69
C VAL A 150 -7.44 12.36 -5.53
N ASP A 151 -8.49 12.32 -6.33
CA ASP A 151 -8.80 11.22 -7.27
C ASP A 151 -8.09 11.36 -8.64
N ASP A 152 -7.41 12.48 -8.87
CA ASP A 152 -6.51 12.69 -9.99
C ASP A 152 -5.05 12.36 -9.62
N ILE A 153 -4.71 12.37 -8.32
CA ILE A 153 -3.36 12.08 -7.79
C ILE A 153 -2.98 10.60 -7.97
N PRO A 154 -1.90 10.29 -8.73
CA PRO A 154 -1.41 8.93 -8.89
C PRO A 154 -1.06 8.29 -7.54
N THR A 155 -1.59 7.09 -7.26
CA THR A 155 -1.46 6.45 -5.94
C THR A 155 -0.71 5.12 -6.02
N TRP A 156 0.43 5.08 -5.33
CA TRP A 156 1.27 3.90 -5.15
C TRP A 156 0.80 3.05 -3.95
N PHE A 157 1.04 1.75 -4.01
CA PHE A 157 0.71 0.81 -2.94
C PHE A 157 1.96 0.30 -2.24
N ILE A 158 2.03 0.49 -0.92
CA ILE A 158 2.96 -0.21 -0.05
C ILE A 158 2.31 -1.56 0.30
N LEU A 159 2.79 -2.60 -0.37
CA LEU A 159 2.31 -3.96 -0.25
C LEU A 159 3.06 -4.69 0.86
N TYR A 160 2.32 -5.24 1.83
CA TYR A 160 2.88 -6.11 2.86
C TYR A 160 2.35 -7.54 2.72
N ARG A 161 3.22 -8.54 2.95
CA ARG A 161 2.84 -9.96 3.05
C ARG A 161 3.64 -10.65 4.15
N MET A 162 2.95 -11.02 5.22
CA MET A 162 3.48 -11.97 6.19
C MET A 162 3.54 -13.37 5.58
N ASP A 163 4.65 -14.08 5.73
CA ASP A 163 4.79 -15.48 5.34
C ASP A 163 4.61 -16.45 6.54
N LYS A 164 4.72 -17.74 6.24
CA LYS A 164 4.54 -18.85 7.20
C LYS A 164 5.61 -18.96 8.30
N ASN A 165 6.62 -18.09 8.30
CA ASN A 165 7.64 -17.98 9.33
C ASN A 165 7.41 -16.73 10.23
N GLY A 166 6.38 -15.93 9.94
CA GLY A 166 6.15 -14.64 10.57
C GLY A 166 6.99 -13.48 10.00
N GLU A 167 7.80 -13.70 8.96
CA GLU A 167 8.51 -12.61 8.28
C GLU A 167 7.51 -11.78 7.45
N ILE A 168 7.49 -10.46 7.64
CA ILE A 168 6.66 -9.53 6.85
C ILE A 168 7.50 -8.96 5.72
N HIS A 169 7.21 -9.34 4.49
CA HIS A 169 7.91 -8.86 3.28
C HIS A 169 7.18 -7.62 2.74
N VAL A 170 7.94 -6.64 2.23
CA VAL A 170 7.42 -5.31 1.87
C VAL A 170 7.96 -4.85 0.51
N GLU A 171 7.07 -4.35 -0.36
CA GLU A 171 7.43 -3.62 -1.58
C GLU A 171 6.54 -2.38 -1.78
N LEU A 172 7.07 -1.37 -2.47
CA LEU A 172 6.35 -0.17 -2.92
C LEU A 172 6.14 -0.30 -4.44
N SER A 173 4.88 -0.35 -4.88
CA SER A 173 4.55 -0.70 -6.27
C SER A 173 3.47 0.21 -6.84
N LEU A 174 3.60 0.58 -8.11
CA LEU A 174 2.64 1.42 -8.85
C LEU A 174 1.67 0.53 -9.64
N PRO A 175 0.41 0.37 -9.22
CA PRO A 175 -0.55 -0.47 -9.94
C PRO A 175 -1.08 0.26 -11.18
N VAL A 176 -1.26 -0.46 -12.29
CA VAL A 176 -1.81 0.07 -13.55
C VAL A 176 -2.91 -0.79 -14.18
N GLU A 177 -3.11 -2.04 -13.76
CA GLU A 177 -4.24 -2.85 -14.24
C GLU A 177 -4.79 -3.79 -13.15
N MET A 178 -6.06 -4.19 -13.32
CA MET A 178 -6.80 -5.09 -12.45
C MET A 178 -7.42 -6.26 -13.22
N HIS A 179 -7.04 -7.49 -12.91
CA HIS A 179 -7.80 -8.67 -13.36
C HIS A 179 -8.99 -8.94 -12.43
N GLY A 180 -10.19 -8.59 -12.92
CA GLY A 180 -11.45 -8.76 -12.19
C GLY A 180 -11.56 -7.81 -10.99
N LYS A 181 -11.54 -8.35 -9.77
CA LYS A 181 -11.53 -7.54 -8.53
C LYS A 181 -10.14 -7.39 -7.91
N PHE A 182 -9.08 -7.99 -8.48
CA PHE A 182 -7.74 -7.96 -7.90
C PHE A 182 -6.84 -7.00 -8.68
N VAL A 183 -5.94 -6.34 -7.95
CA VAL A 183 -4.88 -5.49 -8.53
C VAL A 183 -3.63 -6.35 -8.61
N ASP A 184 -3.17 -6.66 -9.82
CA ASP A 184 -2.11 -7.64 -10.05
C ASP A 184 -1.12 -7.31 -11.19
N THR A 185 -1.39 -6.24 -11.95
CA THR A 185 -0.43 -5.67 -12.90
C THR A 185 0.15 -4.34 -12.36
N TRP A 186 1.48 -4.24 -12.39
CA TRP A 186 2.25 -3.16 -11.78
C TRP A 186 3.25 -2.61 -12.80
N LEU A 187 3.32 -1.29 -12.98
CA LEU A 187 4.31 -0.65 -13.85
C LEU A 187 5.69 -0.59 -13.18
N VAL A 188 5.70 -0.34 -11.87
CA VAL A 188 6.93 -0.27 -11.05
C VAL A 188 6.74 -1.14 -9.82
N ARG A 189 7.78 -1.86 -9.41
CA ARG A 189 7.86 -2.63 -8.15
C ARG A 189 9.21 -2.41 -7.49
N ILE A 190 9.22 -1.88 -6.27
CA ILE A 190 10.42 -1.52 -5.51
C ILE A 190 10.45 -2.35 -4.22
N PRO A 191 11.26 -3.43 -4.12
CA PRO A 191 11.40 -4.17 -2.87
C PRO A 191 11.99 -3.27 -1.77
N ILE A 192 11.25 -3.10 -0.68
CA ILE A 192 11.66 -2.23 0.45
C ILE A 192 12.47 -3.04 1.47
N GLY A 193 12.06 -4.28 1.73
CA GLY A 193 12.76 -5.16 2.66
C GLY A 193 11.82 -6.13 3.36
N ARG A 194 12.18 -6.47 4.60
CA ARG A 194 11.41 -7.38 5.46
C ARG A 194 11.55 -7.02 6.93
N ILE A 195 10.50 -7.28 7.70
CA ILE A 195 10.51 -7.24 9.16
C ILE A 195 10.55 -8.68 9.67
N ALA A 196 11.46 -8.96 10.61
CA ALA A 196 11.58 -10.26 11.24
C ALA A 196 10.46 -10.48 12.29
N PRO A 197 10.05 -11.74 12.56
CA PRO A 197 9.21 -12.03 13.72
C PRO A 197 9.94 -11.66 15.04
N PRO A 198 9.20 -11.35 16.12
CA PRO A 198 9.79 -11.06 17.43
C PRO A 198 10.67 -12.22 17.95
N SER A 199 11.86 -11.88 18.44
CA SER A 199 12.84 -12.85 18.94
C SER A 199 12.57 -13.37 20.36
N ASP A 200 11.59 -12.79 21.06
CA ASP A 200 11.16 -13.12 22.41
C ASP A 200 10.07 -14.20 22.47
N GLY A 201 9.53 -14.62 21.32
CA GLY A 201 8.37 -15.50 21.26
C GLY A 201 7.03 -14.81 21.57
N GLY A 202 6.98 -13.47 21.45
CA GLY A 202 5.73 -12.71 21.52
C GLY A 202 4.69 -13.24 20.51
N GLY A 203 3.41 -13.09 20.88
CA GLY A 203 2.29 -13.78 20.21
C GLY A 203 2.30 -13.70 18.68
N GLU A 204 2.07 -14.84 18.04
CA GLU A 204 1.96 -14.96 16.58
C GLU A 204 0.77 -14.14 16.07
N ILE A 205 1.03 -13.13 15.24
CA ILE A 205 -0.03 -12.39 14.54
C ILE A 205 -0.52 -13.29 13.41
N ASP A 206 -1.83 -13.49 13.29
CA ASP A 206 -2.38 -13.94 12.02
C ASP A 206 -2.90 -12.75 11.19
N LEU A 207 -2.14 -12.36 10.16
CA LEU A 207 -2.57 -11.41 9.13
C LEU A 207 -3.29 -12.11 7.95
N ASN A 208 -3.37 -13.44 7.99
CA ASN A 208 -4.05 -14.33 7.05
C ASN A 208 -5.13 -15.27 7.68
N PRO A 209 -5.94 -14.83 8.66
CA PRO A 209 -6.81 -15.70 9.47
C PRO A 209 -8.00 -16.32 8.72
N THR A 210 -8.26 -15.86 7.51
CA THR A 210 -9.19 -16.51 6.58
C THR A 210 -8.54 -16.67 5.21
N ASN A 211 -8.64 -17.88 4.65
CA ASN A 211 -8.36 -18.15 3.23
C ASN A 211 -9.55 -17.78 2.32
N SER A 212 -10.68 -17.37 2.89
CA SER A 212 -11.66 -16.58 2.13
C SER A 212 -11.09 -15.17 1.95
N ASP A 213 -10.87 -14.79 0.69
CA ASP A 213 -10.62 -13.40 0.28
C ASP A 213 -11.85 -12.50 0.54
N GLU A 214 -13.02 -13.12 0.79
CA GLU A 214 -14.26 -12.48 1.22
C GLU A 214 -14.33 -12.43 2.76
N GLY A 215 -14.67 -11.25 3.28
CA GLY A 215 -14.95 -11.04 4.70
C GLY A 215 -16.32 -11.59 5.12
N PRO A 216 -16.68 -11.53 6.42
CA PRO A 216 -17.99 -11.98 6.89
C PRO A 216 -19.10 -11.16 6.24
N ASP A 217 -20.02 -11.86 5.58
CA ASP A 217 -21.21 -11.24 5.00
C ASP A 217 -22.21 -10.87 6.11
N PHE A 218 -22.61 -9.59 6.14
CA PHE A 218 -23.50 -9.03 7.14
C PHE A 218 -24.58 -8.20 6.44
N ASP A 219 -25.81 -8.70 6.48
CA ASP A 219 -26.98 -8.09 5.86
C ASP A 219 -27.45 -6.85 6.68
N VAL A 220 -26.72 -5.74 6.56
CA VAL A 220 -26.98 -4.47 7.29
C VAL A 220 -28.25 -3.81 6.77
N THR A 221 -29.40 -4.29 7.24
CA THR A 221 -30.72 -3.71 6.93
C THR A 221 -30.87 -2.36 7.62
N TYR A 222 -30.52 -1.29 6.90
CA TYR A 222 -30.54 0.09 7.40
C TYR A 222 -31.99 0.59 7.63
N LYS A 223 -32.54 0.29 8.81
CA LYS A 223 -33.79 0.89 9.29
C LYS A 223 -33.49 2.32 9.74
N GLY A 224 -33.80 3.28 8.87
CA GLY A 224 -33.73 4.70 9.20
C GLY A 224 -34.61 5.07 10.40
N LEU A 225 -34.16 6.07 11.15
CA LEU A 225 -34.89 6.79 12.19
C LEU A 225 -35.16 8.22 11.68
#